data_AF-A0A329N990-F1
#
_entry.id   AF-A0A329N990-F1
#
_cell.length_a   1.000
_cell.length_b   1.000
_cell.length_c   1.000
_cell.angle_alpha   90.00
_cell.angle_beta   90.00
_cell.angle_gamma   90.00
#
_symmetry.space_group_name_H-M   'P 1'
#
loop_
_entity.id
_entity.type
_entity.pdbx_description
1 polymer ?
#
loop_
_entity_poly.entity_id
_entity_poly.type
_entity_poly.pdbx_seq_one_letter_code
_entity_poly.pdbx_strand_id
1 'polypeptide(L)' 'MDSLEMRDHYLQKRGSQFLEYPKGMLAGMAAQHEYDMAVITQSIDLYLSGEISRQRLEAINAEMGIPREAKTLMKLIGIL' A
#
# COMPACT_ATOMS: atom_id res chain seq x y z
N MET A 1 12.69 10.15 -12.29
CA MET A 1 12.51 8.88 -11.55
C MET A 1 11.11 8.41 -11.87
N ASP A 2 11.00 7.26 -12.55
CA ASP A 2 9.71 6.65 -12.84
C ASP A 2 9.02 6.20 -11.53
N SER A 3 7.71 6.06 -11.53
CA SER A 3 6.89 5.56 -10.42
C SER A 3 7.40 4.22 -9.86
N LEU A 4 7.87 3.33 -10.74
CA LEU A 4 8.49 2.06 -10.36
C LEU A 4 9.84 2.26 -9.67
N GLU A 5 10.69 3.15 -10.18
CA GLU A 5 11.99 3.45 -9.56
C GLU A 5 11.83 4.11 -8.17
N MET A 6 10.81 4.94 -7.98
CA MET A 6 10.51 5.54 -6.67
C MET A 6 10.02 4.50 -5.66
N ARG A 7 9.18 3.56 -6.10
CA ARG A 7 8.76 2.42 -5.28
C ARG A 7 9.98 1.58 -4.88
N ASP A 8 10.79 1.16 -5.82
CA ASP A 8 11.95 0.31 -5.54
C ASP A 8 12.94 0.98 -4.58
N HIS A 9 13.17 2.29 -4.77
CA HIS A 9 14.00 3.08 -3.87
C HIS A 9 13.39 3.16 -2.45
N TYR A 10 12.07 3.36 -2.33
CA TYR A 10 11.38 3.33 -1.04
C TYR A 10 11.54 1.97 -0.36
N LEU A 11 11.27 0.88 -1.08
CA LEU A 11 11.33 -0.48 -0.55
C LEU A 11 12.73 -0.85 -0.08
N GLN A 12 13.76 -0.51 -0.86
CA GLN A 12 15.15 -0.76 -0.50
C GLN A 12 15.56 0.04 0.74
N LYS A 13 15.20 1.32 0.79
CA LYS A 13 15.48 2.19 1.93
C LYS A 13 14.76 1.71 3.18
N ARG A 14 13.45 1.43 3.08
CA ARG A 14 12.63 1.01 4.21
C ARG A 14 13.03 -0.39 4.71
N GLY A 15 13.31 -1.31 3.79
CA GLY A 15 13.83 -2.63 4.09
C GLY A 15 15.10 -2.59 4.95
N SER A 16 16.02 -1.66 4.65
CA SER A 16 17.27 -1.50 5.42
C SER A 16 17.10 -0.96 6.85
N GLN A 17 15.91 -0.45 7.18
CA GLN A 17 15.61 0.14 8.50
C GLN A 17 15.01 -0.88 9.48
N PHE A 18 14.62 -2.09 9.03
CA PHE A 18 14.12 -3.12 9.93
C PHE A 18 15.25 -3.70 10.78
N LEU A 19 15.19 -3.50 12.09
CA LEU A 19 16.21 -3.99 13.04
C LEU A 19 16.18 -5.52 13.20
N GLU A 20 15.00 -6.13 13.04
CA GLU A 20 14.79 -7.58 13.21
C GLU A 20 15.26 -8.40 12.00
N TYR A 21 15.19 -7.81 10.80
CA TYR A 21 15.58 -8.44 9.53
C TYR A 21 16.24 -7.39 8.63
N PRO A 22 17.51 -6.99 8.87
CA PRO A 22 18.10 -5.82 8.22
C PRO A 22 18.40 -6.01 6.73
N LYS A 23 18.39 -7.26 6.23
CA LYS A 23 18.66 -7.62 4.83
C LYS A 23 17.90 -8.89 4.45
N GLY A 24 17.48 -8.96 3.18
CA GLY A 24 16.92 -10.17 2.58
C GLY A 24 15.42 -10.13 2.36
N MET A 25 14.88 -11.28 1.94
CA MET A 25 13.50 -11.43 1.46
C MET A 25 12.44 -10.94 2.44
N LEU A 26 12.61 -11.22 3.75
CA LEU A 26 11.68 -10.81 4.80
C LEU A 26 11.60 -9.29 4.97
N ALA A 27 12.74 -8.60 4.88
CA ALA A 27 12.81 -7.15 4.93
C ALA A 27 12.07 -6.51 3.74
N GLY A 28 12.24 -7.10 2.55
CA GLY A 28 11.55 -6.69 1.34
C GLY A 28 10.03 -6.92 1.43
N MET A 29 9.60 -8.07 1.96
CA MET A 29 8.18 -8.36 2.17
C MET A 29 7.54 -7.40 3.18
N ALA A 30 8.22 -7.09 4.29
CA ALA A 30 7.72 -6.13 5.28
C ALA A 30 7.65 -4.70 4.70
N ALA A 31 8.67 -4.26 3.97
CA ALA A 31 8.67 -2.95 3.30
C ALA A 31 7.56 -2.84 2.25
N GLN A 32 7.33 -3.92 1.49
CA GLN A 32 6.27 -4.00 0.49
C GLN A 32 4.90 -3.92 1.16
N HIS A 33 4.69 -4.67 2.23
CA HIS A 33 3.43 -4.63 2.99
C HIS A 33 3.14 -3.23 3.56
N GLU A 34 4.14 -2.55 4.13
CA GLU A 34 3.96 -1.17 4.61
C GLU A 34 3.64 -0.20 3.47
N TYR A 35 4.30 -0.34 2.32
CA TYR A 35 4.04 0.47 1.13
C TYR A 35 2.61 0.29 0.64
N ASP A 36 2.15 -0.95 0.49
CA ASP A 36 0.81 -1.28 0.01
C ASP A 36 -0.27 -0.75 0.95
N MET A 37 -0.04 -0.85 2.27
CA MET A 37 -0.91 -0.26 3.29
C MET A 37 -0.98 1.27 3.17
N ALA A 38 0.14 1.95 2.95
CA ALA A 38 0.14 3.41 2.79
C ALA A 38 -0.63 3.85 1.54
N VAL A 39 -0.44 3.16 0.42
CA VAL A 39 -1.12 3.47 -0.85
C VAL A 39 -2.63 3.23 -0.75
N ILE A 40 -3.07 2.11 -0.17
CA ILE A 40 -4.50 1.81 -0.06
C ILE A 40 -5.19 2.75 0.93
N THR A 41 -4.56 3.11 2.06
CA THR A 41 -5.09 4.12 2.98
C THR A 41 -5.25 5.47 2.31
N GLN A 42 -4.21 5.93 1.60
CA GLN A 42 -4.31 7.20 0.87
C GLN A 42 -5.37 7.16 -0.23
N SER A 43 -5.54 6.02 -0.90
CA SER A 43 -6.59 5.86 -1.92
C SER A 43 -7.99 5.89 -1.32
N ILE A 44 -8.18 5.32 -0.12
CA ILE A 44 -9.44 5.43 0.63
C ILE A 44 -9.70 6.89 1.00
N ASP A 45 -8.70 7.62 1.48
CA ASP A 45 -8.85 9.04 1.83
C ASP A 45 -9.25 9.88 0.62
N LEU A 46 -8.61 9.67 -0.54
CA LEU A 46 -8.96 10.31 -1.81
C LEU A 46 -10.37 9.95 -2.27
N TYR A 47 -10.86 8.75 -1.99
CA TYR A 47 -12.24 8.37 -2.29
C TYR A 47 -13.22 9.09 -1.36
N LEU A 48 -12.92 9.16 -0.06
CA LEU A 48 -13.75 9.84 0.93
C LEU A 48 -13.80 11.36 0.71
N SER A 49 -12.72 11.96 0.19
CA SER A 49 -12.70 13.38 -0.22
C SER A 49 -13.42 13.63 -1.55
N GLY A 50 -13.78 12.57 -2.29
CA GLY A 50 -14.41 12.64 -3.60
C GLY A 50 -13.44 12.92 -4.76
N GLU A 51 -12.13 12.87 -4.52
CA GLU A 51 -11.09 13.09 -5.52
C GLU A 51 -10.95 11.91 -6.49
N ILE A 52 -11.23 10.69 -6.05
CA ILE A 52 -11.28 9.51 -6.92
C ILE A 52 -12.62 8.80 -6.86
N SER A 53 -13.01 8.19 -7.98
CA SER A 53 -14.23 7.39 -8.06
C SER A 53 -14.07 6.04 -7.37
N ARG A 54 -15.20 5.42 -7.01
CA ARG A 54 -15.23 4.03 -6.50
C ARG A 54 -14.52 3.06 -7.46
N GLN A 55 -14.74 3.21 -8.76
CA GLN A 55 -14.09 2.36 -9.79
C GLN A 55 -12.57 2.52 -9.77
N ARG A 56 -12.06 3.73 -9.52
CA ARG A 56 -10.62 3.97 -9.39
C ARG A 56 -10.06 3.33 -8.13
N LEU A 57 -10.78 3.40 -7.01
CA LEU A 57 -10.40 2.72 -5.77
C LEU A 57 -10.40 1.18 -5.94
N GLU A 58 -11.40 0.63 -6.63
CA GLU A 58 -11.47 -0.80 -6.94
C GLU A 58 -10.34 -1.26 -7.87
N ALA A 59 -9.93 -0.43 -8.84
CA ALA A 59 -8.79 -0.71 -9.72
C ALA A 59 -7.45 -0.70 -8.95
N ILE A 60 -7.23 0.29 -8.09
CA ILE A 60 -6.02 0.37 -7.24
C ILE A 60 -5.94 -0.85 -6.32
N ASN A 61 -7.07 -1.25 -5.75
CA ASN A 61 -7.21 -2.48 -4.97
C ASN A 61 -6.83 -3.73 -5.79
N ALA A 62 -7.35 -3.87 -7.01
CA ALA A 62 -7.07 -5.04 -7.86
C ALA A 62 -5.60 -5.13 -8.30
N GLU A 63 -4.92 -4.01 -8.46
CA GLU A 63 -3.51 -3.94 -8.89
C GLU A 63 -2.53 -4.21 -7.74
N MET A 64 -2.81 -3.68 -6.55
CA MET A 64 -1.91 -3.77 -5.39
C MET A 64 -2.21 -4.97 -4.49
N GLY A 65 -3.42 -5.54 -4.56
CA GLY A 65 -3.93 -6.49 -3.59
C GLY A 65 -4.27 -5.81 -2.26
N ILE A 66 -5.20 -6.38 -1.50
CA ILE A 66 -5.57 -5.83 -0.18
C ILE A 66 -4.87 -6.62 0.93
N PRO A 67 -3.99 -5.98 1.71
CA PRO A 67 -3.63 -6.48 3.02
C PRO A 67 -4.89 -6.67 3.87
N ARG A 68 -4.94 -7.71 4.70
CA ARG A 68 -6.17 -8.12 5.41
C ARG A 68 -6.78 -6.98 6.25
N GLU A 69 -5.92 -6.11 6.75
CA GLU A 69 -6.18 -4.92 7.54
C GLU A 69 -6.92 -3.86 6.72
N ALA A 70 -6.41 -3.52 5.54
CA ALA A 70 -7.06 -2.57 4.63
C ALA A 70 -8.43 -3.08 4.14
N LYS A 71 -8.58 -4.40 3.94
CA LYS A 71 -9.86 -5.00 3.57
C LYS A 71 -10.90 -4.85 4.68
N THR A 72 -10.45 -4.93 5.92
CA THR A 72 -11.29 -4.73 7.11
C THR A 72 -11.73 -3.27 7.21
N LEU A 73 -10.80 -2.33 6.98
CA LEU A 73 -11.09 -0.90 6.89
C LEU A 73 -12.13 -0.59 5.82
N MET A 74 -11.94 -1.07 4.59
CA MET A 74 -12.88 -0.85 3.47
C MET A 74 -14.29 -1.37 3.75
N LYS A 75 -14.43 -2.51 4.45
CA LYS A 75 -15.74 -3.02 4.89
C LYS A 75 -16.38 -2.15 5.96
N LEU A 76 -15.60 -1.66 6.94
CA LEU A 76 -16.11 -0.81 8.02
C LEU A 76 -16.69 0.51 7.50
N ILE A 77 -16.11 1.05 6.43
CA ILE A 77 -16.54 2.31 5.81
C ILE A 77 -17.54 2.11 4.64
N GLY A 78 -18.02 0.88 4.42
CA GLY A 78 -19.08 0.57 3.46
C GLY A 78 -18.66 0.65 1.98
N ILE A 79 -17.36 0.53 1.69
CA ILE A 79 -16.83 0.52 0.31
C ILE A 79 -16.90 -0.90 -0.28
N LEU A 80 -16.75 -1.93 0.56
CA LEU A 80 -16.88 -3.35 0.22
C LEU A 80 -18.10 -3.98 0.91
#